data_AF-A0A924LRA6-F1
#
_entry.id   AF-A0A924LRA6-F1
#
_cell.length_a   1.000
_cell.length_b   1.000
_cell.length_c   1.000
_cell.angle_alpha   90.00
_cell.angle_beta   90.00
_cell.angle_gamma   90.00
#
_symmetry.space_group_name_H-M   'P 1'
#
loop_
_entity.id
_entity.type
_entity.pdbx_description
1 polymer ?
#
loop_
_entity_poly.entity_id
_entity_poly.type
_entity_poly.pdbx_seq_one_letter_code
_entity_poly.pdbx_strand_id
1 'polypeptide(L)' 'MTPLKEKLLIKDATINKVQYDKEWFFYLEDMKFHLKEDLSDVEFVYLPMLINGEQEFVKCASFEDIIRGRKEI' A
#
# COMPACT_ATOMS: atom_id res chain seq x y z
N MET A 1 11.75 -6.78 10.61
CA MET A 1 10.72 -6.01 9.89
C MET A 1 11.30 -4.65 9.54
N THR A 2 11.10 -4.20 8.32
CA THR A 2 11.64 -2.91 7.84
C THR A 2 10.95 -1.75 8.59
N PRO A 3 11.70 -0.79 9.17
CA PRO A 3 11.09 0.39 9.77
C PRO A 3 10.31 1.20 8.72
N LEU A 4 9.01 1.35 8.93
CA LEU A 4 8.10 2.02 8.00
C LEU A 4 7.71 3.39 8.55
N LYS A 5 7.70 4.39 7.67
CA LYS A 5 7.17 5.74 7.97
C LYS A 5 6.25 6.14 6.83
N GLU A 6 4.98 6.40 7.15
CA GLU A 6 3.96 6.78 6.18
C GLU A 6 4.40 7.94 5.27
N LYS A 7 4.99 9.00 5.86
CA LYS A 7 5.51 10.16 5.12
C LYS A 7 6.57 9.81 4.06
N LEU A 8 7.30 8.69 4.22
CA LEU A 8 8.26 8.24 3.22
C LEU A 8 7.54 7.51 2.07
N LEU A 9 6.56 6.66 2.37
CA LEU A 9 5.74 5.97 1.37
C LEU A 9 4.94 6.95 0.50
N ILE A 10 4.40 8.01 1.12
CA ILE A 10 3.71 9.09 0.40
C ILE A 10 4.66 9.84 -0.54
N LYS A 11 5.95 9.95 -0.22
CA LYS A 11 6.93 10.63 -1.09
C LYS A 11 7.52 9.70 -2.16
N ASP A 12 7.39 8.38 -1.99
CA ASP A 12 7.96 7.40 -2.90
C ASP A 12 7.15 7.35 -4.20
N ALA A 13 7.75 7.72 -5.33
CA ALA A 13 7.08 7.70 -6.62
C ALA A 13 6.88 6.28 -7.19
N THR A 14 7.56 5.27 -6.63
CA THR A 14 7.44 3.87 -7.07
C THR A 14 6.26 3.15 -6.45
N ILE A 15 5.59 3.77 -5.47
CA ILE A 15 4.44 3.20 -4.77
C ILE A 15 3.18 3.95 -5.19
N ASN A 16 2.32 3.25 -5.92
CA ASN A 16 0.98 3.71 -6.24
C ASN A 16 0.15 3.82 -4.96
N LYS A 17 -0.58 4.93 -4.86
CA LYS A 17 -1.34 5.29 -3.69
C LYS A 17 -2.46 6.24 -4.06
N VAL A 18 -3.53 6.19 -3.29
CA VAL A 18 -4.67 7.08 -3.45
C VAL A 18 -5.08 7.60 -2.08
N GLN A 19 -5.54 8.84 -2.05
CA GLN A 19 -6.18 9.37 -0.86
C GLN A 19 -7.68 9.10 -0.94
N TYR A 20 -8.22 8.45 0.08
CA TYR A 20 -9.65 8.21 0.20
C TYR A 20 -10.13 8.72 1.55
N ASP A 21 -11.16 9.56 1.53
CA ASP A 21 -11.57 10.41 2.66
C ASP A 21 -10.39 11.24 3.20
N LYS A 22 -9.74 10.79 4.27
CA LYS A 22 -8.61 11.48 4.93
C LYS A 22 -7.36 10.62 5.04
N GLU A 23 -7.40 9.40 4.52
CA GLU A 23 -6.35 8.40 4.72
C GLU A 23 -5.68 8.05 3.38
N TRP A 24 -4.41 7.64 3.47
CA TRP A 24 -3.67 7.15 2.32
C TRP A 24 -3.76 5.63 2.24
N PHE A 25 -4.14 5.16 1.07
CA PHE A 25 -4.17 3.74 0.73
C PHE A 25 -3.06 3.45 -0.25
N PHE A 26 -2.30 2.39 0.02
CA PHE A 26 -1.14 1.99 -0.78
C PHE A 26 -1.46 0.72 -1.55
N TYR A 27 -1.03 0.67 -2.81
CA TYR A 27 -1.21 -0.51 -3.63
C TYR A 27 -0.40 -1.69 -3.05
N LEU A 28 -1.07 -2.81 -2.79
CA LEU A 28 -0.46 -3.92 -2.05
C LEU A 28 0.70 -4.58 -2.79
N GLU A 29 0.64 -4.70 -4.12
CA GLU A 29 1.73 -5.32 -4.89
C GLU A 29 3.01 -4.46 -4.85
N ASP A 30 2.87 -3.13 -4.96
CA ASP A 30 4.01 -2.22 -4.81
C ASP A 30 4.59 -2.30 -3.40
N MET A 31 3.74 -2.37 -2.37
CA MET A 31 4.17 -2.52 -0.99
C MET A 31 4.89 -3.86 -0.76
N LYS A 32 4.41 -4.95 -1.37
CA LYS A 32 5.06 -6.26 -1.32
C LYS A 32 6.44 -6.22 -1.97
N PHE A 33 6.56 -5.56 -3.13
CA PHE A 33 7.84 -5.38 -3.81
C PHE A 33 8.80 -4.49 -3.01
N HIS A 34 8.30 -3.40 -2.44
CA HIS A 34 9.08 -2.45 -1.64
C HIS A 34 9.60 -3.07 -0.35
N LEU A 35 8.73 -3.77 0.40
CA LEU A 35 9.05 -4.33 1.71
C LEU A 35 9.77 -5.68 1.64
N LYS A 36 9.51 -6.47 0.58
CA LYS A 36 9.92 -7.88 0.49
C LYS A 36 9.46 -8.69 1.71
N GLU A 37 8.26 -8.39 2.18
CA GLU A 37 7.59 -8.99 3.35
C GLU A 37 6.32 -9.72 2.89
N ASP A 38 5.79 -10.61 3.72
CA ASP A 38 4.47 -11.22 3.47
C ASP A 38 3.35 -10.28 3.92
N LEU A 39 2.41 -10.01 3.01
CA LEU A 39 1.26 -9.14 3.20
C LEU A 39 -0.07 -9.92 3.06
N SER A 40 -0.03 -11.25 3.11
CA SER A 40 -1.21 -12.12 2.92
C SER A 40 -2.33 -11.88 3.95
N ASP A 41 -1.97 -11.49 5.17
CA ASP A 41 -2.90 -11.20 6.27
C ASP A 41 -3.22 -9.70 6.42
N VAL A 42 -2.78 -8.86 5.49
CA VAL A 42 -3.12 -7.43 5.50
C VAL A 42 -4.56 -7.25 5.02
N GLU A 43 -5.39 -6.62 5.85
CA GLU A 43 -6.74 -6.22 5.44
C GLU A 43 -6.67 -5.26 4.25
N PHE A 44 -7.54 -5.47 3.27
CA PHE A 44 -7.52 -4.73 2.01
C PHE A 44 -8.90 -4.30 1.56
N VAL A 45 -8.92 -3.21 0.81
CA VAL A 45 -10.08 -2.68 0.11
C VAL A 45 -9.77 -2.53 -1.38
N TYR A 46 -10.81 -2.47 -2.21
CA TYR A 46 -10.67 -2.15 -3.62
C TYR A 46 -10.98 -0.68 -3.84
N LEU A 47 -9.97 0.09 -4.26
CA LEU A 47 -10.13 1.50 -4.61
C LEU A 47 -9.66 1.74 -6.05
N PRO A 48 -10.28 2.70 -6.76
CA PRO A 48 -9.77 3.12 -8.05
C PRO A 48 -8.45 3.87 -7.87
N MET A 49 -7.41 3.43 -8.57
CA MET A 49 -6.11 4.11 -8.67
C MET A 49 -5.78 4.39 -10.14
N LEU A 50 -5.05 5.48 -10.39
CA LEU A 50 -4.50 5.76 -11.71
C LEU A 50 -3.13 5.07 -11.84
N ILE A 51 -3.07 3.98 -12.61
CA ILE A 51 -1.86 3.21 -12.85
C ILE A 51 -1.58 3.25 -14.35
N ASN A 52 -0.39 3.69 -14.74
CA ASN A 52 0.02 3.81 -16.15
C ASN A 52 -0.95 4.64 -17.03
N GLY A 53 -1.70 5.56 -16.43
CA GLY A 53 -2.68 6.40 -17.14
C GLY A 53 -4.07 5.78 -17.26
N GLU A 54 -4.29 4.57 -16.74
CA GLU A 54 -5.59 3.90 -16.70
C GLU A 54 -6.12 3.83 -15.27
N GLN A 55 -7.44 3.95 -15.11
CA GLN A 55 -8.08 3.83 -13.81
C GLN A 55 -8.44 2.36 -13.55
N GLU A 56 -7.78 1.77 -12.57
CA GLU A 56 -7.96 0.36 -12.21
C GLU A 56 -8.44 0.23 -10.76
N PHE A 57 -9.35 -0.71 -10.51
CA PHE A 57 -9.73 -1.09 -9.15
C PHE A 57 -8.72 -2.10 -8.62
N VAL A 58 -7.89 -1.66 -7.67
CA VAL A 58 -6.78 -2.46 -7.16
C VAL A 58 -6.92 -2.73 -5.66
N LYS A 59 -6.31 -3.84 -5.22
CA LYS A 59 -6.21 -4.15 -3.80
C LYS A 59 -5.23 -3.20 -3.13
N CYS A 60 -5.72 -2.46 -2.16
CA CYS A 60 -4.92 -1.50 -1.42
C CYS A 60 -5.26 -1.56 0.06
N ALA A 61 -4.33 -1.09 0.89
CA ALA A 61 -4.46 -1.12 2.33
C ALA A 61 -4.01 0.20 2.93
N SER A 62 -4.59 0.56 4.08
CA SER A 62 -4.14 1.72 4.84
C SER A 62 -2.74 1.48 5.41
N PHE A 63 -2.07 2.55 5.81
CA PHE A 63 -0.79 2.42 6.53
C PHE A 63 -0.94 1.57 7.81
N GLU A 64 -2.04 1.74 8.54
CA GLU A 64 -2.28 1.00 9.78
C GLU A 64 -2.43 -0.50 9.54
N ASP A 65 -3.21 -0.88 8.52
CA ASP A 65 -3.47 -2.29 8.21
C ASP A 65 -2.20 -3.00 7.74
N ILE A 66 -1.35 -2.31 6.95
CA ILE A 66 -0.05 -2.83 6.54
C ILE A 66 0.84 -3.06 7.76
N ILE A 67 0.90 -2.12 8.70
CA ILE A 67 1.71 -2.26 9.92
C ILE A 67 1.22 -3.43 10.79
N ARG A 68 -0.10 -3.64 10.87
CA ARG A 68 -0.71 -4.72 11.67
C ARG A 68 -0.55 -6.09 11.02
N GLY A 69 -0.72 -6.19 9.70
CA GLY A 69 -0.83 -7.46 8.98
C GLY A 69 0.48 -7.98 8.37
N ARG A 70 1.51 -7.14 8.20
CA ARG A 70 2.77 -7.57 7.56
C ARG A 70 3.57 -8.53 8.43
N LYS A 71 4.22 -9.51 7.79
CA LYS A 71 5.06 -10.53 8.44
C LYS A 71 6.41 -10.64 7.75
N GLU A 72 7.43 -11.04 8.51
CA GLU A 72 8.69 -11.49 7.92
C GLU A 72 8.47 -12.77 7.12
N ILE A 73 9.15 -12.89 5.97
CA ILE A 73 9.14 -14.11 5.13
C ILE A 73 10.09 -15.14 5.72
#